data_AF-A0A3A4Y7C1-F1
#
_entry.id   AF-A0A3A4Y7C1-F1
#
_cell.length_a   1.000
_cell.length_b   1.000
_cell.length_c   1.000
_cell.angle_alpha   90.00
_cell.angle_beta   90.00
_cell.angle_gamma   90.00
#
_symmetry.space_group_name_H-M   'P 1'
#
loop_
_entity.id
_entity.type
_entity.pdbx_description
1 polymer ?
#
loop_
_entity_poly.entity_id
_entity_poly.type
_entity_poly.pdbx_seq_one_letter_code
_entity_poly.pdbx_strand_id
1 'polypeptide(L)'
;MTVSERTKSPDFFEDHGPDPVAAATGGTYSAKSVPKKKAGFYLSEELIERFNRHFHRMKLAGTRIENKSALLELALLFALEDLDKGKESRLLQALEQKKNNGA
;
A
#
# COMPACT_ATOMS: atom_id res chain seq x y z
N MET A 1 34.77 -43.38 3.95
CA MET A 1 34.45 -42.49 5.08
C MET A 1 33.53 -41.40 4.57
N THR A 2 32.22 -41.47 4.84
CA THR A 2 31.28 -40.34 5.03
C THR A 2 29.82 -40.82 4.98
N VAL A 3 29.20 -41.06 6.14
CA VAL A 3 27.74 -40.92 6.29
C VAL A 3 27.51 -40.37 7.69
N SER A 4 27.16 -39.08 7.78
CA SER A 4 26.73 -38.44 9.02
C SER A 4 25.21 -38.31 8.97
N GLU A 5 24.51 -39.33 9.47
CA GLU A 5 23.10 -39.21 9.83
C GLU A 5 23.01 -38.29 11.07
N ARG A 6 22.62 -37.03 10.86
CA ARG A 6 22.16 -36.16 11.94
C ARG A 6 20.64 -36.11 11.89
N THR A 7 20.02 -36.84 12.79
CA THR A 7 18.63 -36.72 13.22
C THR A 7 18.30 -35.24 13.48
N LYS A 8 17.48 -34.63 12.60
CA LYS A 8 16.84 -33.34 12.88
C LYS A 8 15.78 -33.57 13.96
N SER A 9 16.12 -33.25 15.20
CA SER A 9 15.14 -33.03 16.25
C SER A 9 14.13 -31.98 15.78
N PRO A 10 12.81 -32.17 16.00
CA PRO A 10 11.82 -31.15 15.66
C PRO A 10 12.14 -29.92 16.48
N ASP A 11 12.40 -28.81 15.79
CA ASP A 11 12.75 -27.54 16.40
C ASP A 11 11.45 -26.95 16.99
N PHE A 12 11.31 -27.05 18.31
CA PHE A 12 10.14 -26.56 19.06
C PHE A 12 9.98 -25.03 18.99
N PHE A 13 10.98 -24.32 18.47
CA PHE A 13 10.95 -22.88 18.25
C PHE A 13 10.49 -22.49 16.84
N GLU A 14 10.23 -23.46 15.96
CA GLU A 14 9.50 -23.15 14.73
C GLU A 14 8.03 -22.88 15.07
N ASP A 15 7.59 -21.67 14.73
CA ASP A 15 6.29 -21.06 15.03
C ASP A 15 5.15 -21.69 14.22
N HIS A 16 5.06 -23.03 14.22
CA HIS A 16 4.00 -23.81 13.56
C HIS A 16 2.78 -24.01 14.46
N GLY A 17 2.80 -23.45 15.67
CA GLY A 17 1.67 -23.46 16.60
C GLY A 17 0.68 -22.33 16.30
N PRO A 18 -0.59 -22.47 16.71
CA PRO A 18 -1.53 -21.35 16.67
C PRO A 18 -0.98 -20.19 17.53
N ASP A 19 -0.83 -19.00 16.94
CA ASP A 19 -0.37 -17.80 17.64
C ASP A 19 -1.23 -17.59 18.90
N PRO A 20 -0.63 -17.66 20.11
CA PRO A 20 -1.36 -17.57 21.36
C PRO A 20 -2.07 -16.23 21.52
N VAL A 21 -1.55 -15.17 20.91
CA VAL A 21 -2.18 -13.85 20.90
C VAL A 21 -3.42 -13.87 20.01
N ALA A 22 -3.33 -14.45 18.81
CA ALA A 22 -4.46 -14.59 17.90
C ALA A 22 -5.58 -15.48 18.48
N ALA A 23 -5.22 -16.57 19.16
CA ALA A 23 -6.19 -17.47 19.81
C ALA A 23 -6.95 -16.77 20.96
N ALA A 24 -6.26 -15.93 21.74
CA ALA A 24 -6.87 -15.21 22.87
C ALA A 24 -7.68 -13.97 22.46
N THR A 25 -7.32 -13.33 21.35
CA THR A 25 -7.97 -12.10 20.87
C THR A 25 -9.03 -12.31 19.79
N GLY A 26 -9.33 -13.57 19.45
CA GLY A 26 -10.37 -13.91 18.48
C GLY A 26 -9.96 -13.67 17.03
N GLY A 27 -8.66 -13.74 16.73
CA GLY A 27 -8.10 -13.67 15.39
C GLY A 27 -8.45 -12.37 14.68
N THR A 28 -7.55 -11.38 14.69
CA THR A 28 -7.53 -10.47 13.55
C THR A 28 -7.22 -11.33 12.34
N TYR A 29 -8.24 -11.57 11.51
CA TYR A 29 -8.04 -12.09 10.17
C TYR A 29 -7.01 -11.17 9.52
N SER A 30 -5.75 -11.59 9.50
CA SER A 30 -4.76 -11.01 8.60
C SER A 30 -5.19 -11.49 7.23
N ALA A 31 -6.14 -10.78 6.63
CA ALA A 31 -6.48 -10.94 5.23
C ALA A 31 -5.14 -10.92 4.50
N LYS A 32 -4.79 -12.05 3.85
CA LYS A 32 -3.50 -12.23 3.16
C LYS A 32 -3.28 -10.98 2.32
N SER A 33 -2.33 -10.14 2.74
CA SER A 33 -2.15 -8.84 2.14
C SER A 33 -1.66 -9.06 0.71
N VAL A 34 -2.28 -8.37 -0.24
CA VAL A 34 -1.82 -8.36 -1.64
C VAL A 34 -0.32 -8.03 -1.62
N PRO A 35 0.54 -8.77 -2.35
CA PRO A 35 1.97 -8.53 -2.32
C PRO A 35 2.29 -7.09 -2.71
N LYS A 36 2.88 -6.32 -1.79
CA LYS A 36 3.22 -4.90 -2.00
C LYS A 36 4.72 -4.74 -2.23
N LYS A 37 5.08 -3.96 -3.24
CA LYS A 37 6.47 -3.54 -3.50
C LYS A 37 6.65 -2.08 -3.09
N LYS A 38 7.67 -1.78 -2.31
CA LYS A 38 8.02 -0.39 -1.96
C LYS A 38 8.62 0.31 -3.19
N ALA A 39 8.08 1.47 -3.52
CA ALA A 39 8.59 2.37 -4.55
C ALA A 39 8.90 3.74 -3.93
N GLY A 40 10.03 4.34 -4.32
CA GLY A 40 10.44 5.68 -3.89
C GLY A 40 10.28 6.67 -5.05
N PHE A 41 9.57 7.77 -4.82
CA PHE A 41 9.39 8.84 -5.79
C PHE A 41 9.72 10.18 -5.14
N TYR A 42 10.30 11.09 -5.91
CA TYR A 42 10.40 12.49 -5.52
C TYR A 42 9.10 13.19 -5.90
N LEU A 43 8.47 13.85 -4.94
CA LEU A 43 7.26 14.64 -5.10
C LEU A 43 7.53 16.04 -4.57
N SER A 44 6.83 17.05 -5.08
CA SER A 44 6.97 18.42 -4.56
C SER A 44 6.50 18.49 -3.10
N GLU A 45 7.16 19.34 -2.32
CA GLU A 45 6.83 19.54 -0.90
C GLU A 45 5.35 19.93 -0.73
N GLU A 46 4.87 20.87 -1.55
CA GLU A 46 3.47 21.32 -1.54
C GLU A 46 2.48 20.17 -1.75
N LEU A 47 2.79 19.25 -2.67
CA LEU A 47 1.93 18.09 -2.95
C LEU A 47 1.90 17.13 -1.76
N ILE A 48 3.06 16.86 -1.16
CA ILE A 48 3.18 15.99 0.03
C ILE A 48 2.45 16.60 1.22
N GLU A 49 2.59 17.90 1.46
CA GLU A 49 1.87 18.59 2.53
C GLU A 49 0.37 18.55 2.33
N ARG A 50 -0.10 18.83 1.11
CA ARG A 50 -1.52 18.75 0.76
C ARG A 50 -2.06 17.34 0.97
N PHE A 51 -1.32 16.31 0.53
CA PHE A 51 -1.68 14.92 0.73
C PHE A 51 -1.78 14.58 2.23
N ASN A 52 -0.76 14.91 3.02
CA ASN A 52 -0.73 14.65 4.46
C ASN A 52 -1.90 15.32 5.18
N ARG A 53 -2.19 16.59 4.85
CA ARG A 53 -3.31 17.33 5.43
C ARG A 53 -4.65 16.65 5.15
N HIS A 54 -4.88 16.15 3.92
CA HIS A 54 -6.10 15.43 3.59
C HIS A 54 -6.19 14.10 4.34
N PHE A 55 -5.10 13.32 4.37
CA PHE A 55 -5.06 12.07 5.12
C PHE A 55 -5.44 12.27 6.60
N HIS A 56 -4.86 13.28 7.27
CA HIS A 56 -5.16 13.56 8.67
C HIS A 56 -6.59 14.06 8.87
N ARG A 57 -7.11 14.91 7.97
CA ARG A 57 -8.52 15.34 8.01
C ARG A 57 -9.47 14.15 7.89
N MET A 58 -9.21 13.22 6.99
CA MET A 58 -10.03 12.01 6.81
C MET A 58 -9.96 11.11 8.05
N LYS A 59 -8.79 10.95 8.67
CA LYS A 59 -8.64 10.24 9.94
C LYS A 59 -9.46 10.89 11.07
N LEU A 60 -9.41 12.22 11.19
CA LEU A 60 -10.21 12.96 12.18
C LEU A 60 -11.71 12.86 11.91
N ALA A 61 -12.12 12.79 10.65
CA ALA A 61 -13.51 12.59 10.25
C ALA A 61 -14.01 11.14 10.44
N GLY A 62 -13.18 10.23 10.94
CA GLY A 62 -13.56 8.84 11.18
C GLY A 62 -13.58 7.95 9.92
N THR A 63 -13.01 8.41 8.80
CA THR A 63 -12.88 7.57 7.61
C THR A 63 -11.94 6.39 7.91
N ARG A 64 -12.36 5.18 7.54
CA ARG A 64 -11.61 3.92 7.74
C ARG A 64 -10.44 3.75 6.75
N ILE A 65 -9.55 4.73 6.67
CA ILE A 65 -8.28 4.59 5.96
C ILE A 65 -7.29 3.99 6.92
N GLU A 66 -6.58 2.93 6.55
CA GLU A 66 -5.59 2.29 7.42
C GLU A 66 -4.33 3.15 7.56
N ASN A 67 -3.66 3.44 6.43
CA ASN A 67 -2.38 4.14 6.38
C ASN A 67 -2.26 5.03 5.12
N LYS A 68 -1.17 5.81 5.05
CA LYS A 68 -0.91 6.72 3.91
C LYS A 68 -0.77 5.97 2.59
N SER A 69 -0.12 4.81 2.59
CA SER A 69 0.06 4.00 1.38
C SER A 69 -1.28 3.54 0.80
N ALA A 70 -2.26 3.18 1.64
CA ALA A 70 -3.61 2.82 1.18
C ALA A 70 -4.33 3.98 0.47
N LEU A 71 -4.21 5.20 1.01
CA LEU A 71 -4.79 6.38 0.37
C LEU A 71 -4.05 6.71 -0.95
N LEU A 72 -2.73 6.57 -0.98
CA LEU A 72 -1.94 6.80 -2.18
C LEU A 72 -2.26 5.77 -3.27
N GLU A 73 -2.46 4.51 -2.90
CA GLU A 73 -2.85 3.43 -3.80
C GLU A 73 -4.23 3.70 -4.43
N LEU A 74 -5.22 4.13 -3.64
CA LEU A 74 -6.54 4.55 -4.15
C LEU A 74 -6.43 5.75 -5.10
N ALA A 75 -5.62 6.76 -4.75
CA ALA A 75 -5.41 7.92 -5.61
C ALA A 75 -4.74 7.53 -6.94
N LEU A 76 -3.79 6.61 -6.91
CA LEU A 76 -3.12 6.09 -8.11
C LEU A 76 -4.08 5.26 -8.96
N LEU A 77 -4.88 4.38 -8.36
CA LEU A 77 -5.90 3.62 -9.08
C LEU A 77 -6.90 4.55 -9.78
N PHE A 78 -7.40 5.57 -9.06
CA PHE A 78 -8.28 6.57 -9.64
C PHE A 78 -7.64 7.30 -10.84
N ALA A 79 -6.35 7.61 -10.76
CA ALA A 79 -5.63 8.23 -11.86
C ALA A 79 -5.48 7.28 -13.06
N LEU A 80 -5.17 5.98 -12.82
CA LEU A 80 -5.06 4.98 -13.88
C LEU A 80 -6.42 4.74 -14.56
N GLU A 81 -7.50 4.61 -13.79
CA GLU A 81 -8.86 4.49 -14.32
C GLU A 81 -9.26 5.72 -15.17
N ASP A 82 -8.80 6.92 -14.80
CA ASP A 82 -9.04 8.10 -15.62
C ASP A 82 -8.22 8.09 -16.92
N LEU A 83 -7.00 7.55 -16.91
CA LEU A 83 -6.17 7.38 -18.10
C LEU A 83 -6.75 6.34 -19.06
N ASP A 84 -7.38 5.28 -18.55
CA ASP A 84 -8.02 4.24 -19.36
C ASP A 84 -9.19 4.77 -20.21
N LYS A 85 -9.75 5.93 -19.85
CA LYS A 85 -10.77 6.64 -20.67
C LYS A 85 -10.20 7.22 -21.97
N GLY A 86 -8.89 7.21 -22.17
CA GLY A 86 -8.25 7.69 -23.39
C GLY A 86 -8.51 9.18 -23.62
N LYS A 87 -9.08 9.55 -24.78
CA LYS A 87 -9.30 10.96 -25.16
C LYS A 87 -10.21 11.74 -24.20
N GLU A 88 -11.03 11.03 -23.43
CA GLU A 88 -11.92 11.62 -22.43
C GLU A 88 -11.24 11.76 -21.05
N SER A 89 -9.99 11.30 -20.91
CA SER A 89 -9.20 11.42 -19.69
C SER A 89 -8.99 12.90 -19.34
N ARG A 90 -9.41 13.28 -18.13
CA ARG A 90 -9.18 14.61 -17.59
C ARG A 90 -7.70 14.84 -17.35
N LEU A 91 -6.96 13.79 -16.97
CA LEU A 91 -5.52 13.85 -16.79
C LEU A 91 -4.77 14.13 -18.10
N LEU A 92 -5.12 13.42 -19.19
CA LEU A 92 -4.49 13.67 -20.49
C LEU A 92 -4.79 15.08 -21.01
N GLN A 93 -6.04 15.52 -20.90
CA GLN A 93 -6.44 16.87 -21.29
C GLN A 93 -5.69 17.95 -20.48
N ALA A 94 -5.55 17.76 -19.16
CA ALA A 94 -4.80 18.69 -18.32
C ALA A 94 -3.30 18.73 -18.66
N LEU A 95 -2.70 17.60 -19.02
CA LEU A 95 -1.32 17.52 -19.49
C LEU A 95 -1.12 18.29 -20.80
N GLU A 96 -2.03 18.12 -21.76
CA GLU A 96 -2.00 18.86 -23.03
C GLU A 96 -2.16 20.37 -22.81
N GLN A 97 -3.10 20.79 -21.95
CA GLN A 97 -3.29 22.20 -21.62
C GLN A 97 -2.05 22.80 -20.96
N LYS A 98 -1.42 22.09 -20.03
CA LYS A 98 -0.19 22.56 -19.37
C LYS A 98 0.96 22.70 -20.36
N LYS A 99 1.06 21.81 -21.36
CA LYS A 99 2.03 21.92 -22.45
C LYS A 99 1.77 23.18 -23.29
N ASN A 100 0.52 23.49 -23.59
CA ASN A 100 0.14 24.63 -24.41
C ASN A 100 0.30 25.99 -23.69
N ASN A 101 0.16 26.02 -22.36
CA ASN A 101 0.33 27.22 -21.54
C ASN A 101 1.79 27.47 -21.09
N GLY A 102 2.71 26.56 -21.41
CA GLY A 102 4.11 26.63 -21.05
C GLY A 102 5.05 27.01 -22.20
N ALA A 103 4.52 27.49 -23.33
CA ALA A 103 5.26 28.01 -24.48
C ALA A 103 5.13 29.54 -24.59
#